data_AF-A0A227J610-F1
#
_entry.id   AF-A0A227J610-F1
#
_cell.length_a   1.000
_cell.length_b   1.000
_cell.length_c   1.000
_cell.angle_alpha   90.00
_cell.angle_beta   90.00
_cell.angle_gamma   90.00
#
_symmetry.space_group_name_H-M   'P 1'
#
loop_
_entity.id
_entity.type
_entity.pdbx_description
1 polymer ?
#
loop_
_entity_poly.entity_id
_entity_poly.type
_entity_poly.pdbx_seq_one_letter_code
_entity_poly.pdbx_strand_id
1 'polypeptide(L)'
;MYCQLPADYLPSPEAALITGITPQKAMQEGLSEPEFIAKIHAELSKPKTTSLGYNSIRFDDEVTRYTCYRNFIDPYAWSWQNGNSRWDLLDVLRACHALRPEGVEWPENEDG
;
A
#
# COMPACT_ATOMS: atom_id res chain seq x y z
N MET A 1 -7.74 -6.73 -7.03
CA MET A 1 -6.87 -6.85 -8.22
C MET A 1 -5.60 -7.55 -7.78
N TYR A 2 -5.12 -8.56 -8.51
CA TYR A 2 -3.87 -9.24 -8.21
C TYR A 2 -2.78 -8.84 -9.22
N CYS A 3 -1.52 -9.02 -8.84
CA CYS A 3 -0.35 -8.84 -9.71
C CYS A 3 0.29 -10.21 -9.94
N GLN A 4 0.56 -10.54 -11.20
CA GLN A 4 1.37 -11.70 -11.54
C GLN A 4 2.79 -11.50 -11.01
N LEU A 5 3.42 -12.60 -10.61
CA LEU A 5 4.79 -12.59 -10.15
C LEU A 5 5.75 -12.59 -11.35
N PRO A 6 6.89 -11.88 -11.26
CA PRO A 6 7.98 -12.03 -12.20
C PRO A 6 8.49 -13.47 -12.26
N ALA A 7 8.94 -13.93 -13.43
CA ALA A 7 9.49 -15.28 -13.59
C ALA A 7 10.81 -15.50 -12.81
N ASP A 8 11.48 -14.42 -12.41
CA ASP A 8 12.75 -14.39 -11.69
C ASP A 8 12.59 -14.17 -10.17
N TYR A 9 11.36 -14.22 -9.64
CA TYR A 9 11.08 -13.95 -8.23
C TYR A 9 10.42 -15.14 -7.53
N LEU A 10 10.93 -15.45 -6.33
CA LEU A 10 10.31 -16.40 -5.40
C LEU A 10 9.77 -15.63 -4.18
N PRO A 11 8.46 -15.72 -3.88
CA PRO A 11 7.87 -15.02 -2.74
C PRO A 11 8.28 -15.64 -1.40
N SER A 12 8.32 -14.82 -0.35
CA SER A 12 8.51 -15.30 1.03
C SER A 12 7.38 -16.28 1.39
N PRO A 13 7.70 -17.50 1.87
CA PRO A 13 6.72 -18.46 2.32
C PRO A 13 5.83 -17.92 3.45
N GLU A 14 6.42 -17.18 4.39
CA GLU A 14 5.72 -16.60 5.54
C GLU A 14 4.70 -15.55 5.09
N ALA A 15 5.05 -14.72 4.10
CA ALA A 15 4.13 -13.73 3.54
C ALA A 15 2.92 -14.40 2.87
N ALA A 16 3.14 -15.50 2.14
CA ALA A 16 2.05 -16.26 1.52
C ALA A 16 1.13 -16.90 2.56
N LEU A 17 1.68 -17.36 3.70
CA LEU A 17 0.90 -17.90 4.82
C LEU A 17 0.05 -16.81 5.49
N ILE A 18 0.62 -15.63 5.76
CA ILE A 18 -0.08 -14.51 6.40
C ILE A 18 -1.21 -13.98 5.49
N THR A 19 -0.94 -13.82 4.20
CA THR A 19 -1.89 -13.23 3.25
C THR A 19 -2.92 -14.24 2.73
N GLY A 20 -2.62 -15.53 2.79
CA GLY A 20 -3.41 -16.59 2.14
C GLY A 20 -3.39 -16.52 0.61
N ILE A 21 -2.51 -15.72 0.01
CA ILE A 21 -2.39 -15.57 -1.45
C ILE A 21 -1.24 -16.45 -1.93
N THR A 22 -1.57 -17.52 -2.64
CA THR A 22 -0.57 -18.40 -3.23
C THR A 22 0.01 -17.81 -4.52
N PRO A 23 1.27 -18.13 -4.86
CA PRO A 23 1.86 -17.74 -6.15
C PRO A 23 1.00 -18.15 -7.34
N GLN A 24 0.42 -19.35 -7.28
CA GLN A 24 -0.44 -19.89 -8.33
C GLN A 24 -1.70 -19.04 -8.51
N LYS A 25 -2.33 -18.59 -7.42
CA LYS A 25 -3.48 -17.69 -7.48
C LYS A 25 -3.11 -16.34 -8.08
N ALA A 26 -2.00 -15.74 -7.63
CA ALA A 26 -1.52 -14.47 -8.17
C ALA A 26 -1.20 -14.55 -9.68
N MET A 27 -0.62 -15.67 -10.13
CA MET A 27 -0.36 -15.91 -11.55
C MET A 27 -1.63 -16.12 -12.38
N GLN A 28 -2.64 -16.84 -11.85
CA GLN A 28 -3.87 -17.17 -12.57
C GLN A 28 -4.87 -16.02 -12.65
N GLU A 29 -4.99 -15.23 -11.58
CA GLU A 29 -6.00 -14.16 -11.45
C GLU A 29 -5.41 -12.74 -11.58
N GLY A 30 -4.09 -12.62 -11.68
CA GLY A 30 -3.38 -11.36 -11.71
C GLY A 30 -3.25 -10.73 -13.10
N LEU A 31 -3.00 -9.42 -13.09
CA LEU A 31 -2.54 -8.67 -14.26
C LEU A 31 -1.01 -8.69 -14.30
N SER A 32 -0.43 -8.40 -15.46
CA SER A 32 1.01 -8.13 -15.54
C SER A 32 1.37 -6.91 -14.67
N GLU A 33 2.60 -6.85 -14.13
CA GLU A 33 3.04 -5.73 -13.28
C GLU A 33 2.81 -4.35 -13.93
N PRO A 34 3.10 -4.13 -15.23
CA PRO A 34 2.80 -2.86 -15.90
C PRO A 34 1.31 -2.50 -15.91
N GLU A 35 0.43 -3.46 -16.20
CA GLU A 35 -1.02 -3.22 -16.21
C GLU A 35 -1.58 -3.00 -14.81
N PHE A 36 -1.04 -3.73 -13.83
CA PHE A 36 -1.40 -3.61 -12.42
C PHE A 36 -1.10 -2.20 -11.90
N ILE A 37 0.14 -1.72 -12.08
CA ILE A 37 0.53 -0.40 -11.58
C ILE A 37 -0.11 0.73 -12.38
N ALA A 38 -0.35 0.55 -13.68
CA ALA A 38 -1.05 1.56 -14.49
C ALA A 38 -2.47 1.83 -13.94
N LYS A 39 -3.19 0.79 -13.53
CA LYS A 39 -4.53 0.93 -12.91
C LYS A 39 -4.46 1.63 -11.55
N ILE A 40 -3.49 1.27 -10.71
CA ILE A 40 -3.29 1.93 -9.41
C ILE A 40 -2.94 3.41 -9.60
N HIS A 41 -1.95 3.69 -10.45
CA HIS A 41 -1.50 5.05 -10.73
C HIS A 41 -2.61 5.93 -11.29
N ALA A 42 -3.48 5.38 -12.15
CA ALA A 42 -4.63 6.10 -12.70
C ALA A 42 -5.60 6.56 -11.59
N GLU A 43 -5.81 5.75 -10.57
CA GLU A 43 -6.64 6.11 -9.41
C GLU A 43 -5.93 7.11 -8.49
N LEU A 44 -4.65 6.87 -8.17
CA LEU A 44 -3.86 7.76 -7.31
C LEU A 44 -3.64 9.16 -7.91
N SER A 45 -3.61 9.27 -9.25
CA SER A 45 -3.33 10.52 -9.96
C SER A 45 -4.56 11.35 -10.29
N LYS A 46 -5.76 10.92 -9.86
CA LYS A 46 -6.98 11.74 -10.00
C LYS A 46 -6.77 13.07 -9.28
N PRO A 47 -7.10 14.23 -9.89
CA PRO A 47 -6.93 15.54 -9.26
C PRO A 47 -7.64 15.64 -7.91
N LYS A 48 -7.02 16.34 -6.96
CA LYS A 48 -7.54 16.56 -5.60
C LYS A 48 -7.79 15.26 -4.81
N THR A 49 -6.94 14.26 -5.01
CA THR A 49 -7.02 12.98 -4.28
C THR A 49 -6.06 12.98 -3.09
N THR A 50 -6.58 12.57 -1.93
CA THR A 50 -5.76 12.26 -0.75
C THR A 50 -5.60 10.74 -0.65
N SER A 51 -4.38 10.25 -0.91
CA SER A 51 -4.06 8.84 -0.75
C SER A 51 -3.76 8.55 0.72
N LEU A 52 -4.51 7.65 1.34
CA LEU A 52 -4.31 7.28 2.73
C LEU A 52 -4.42 5.77 2.96
N GLY A 53 -3.76 5.30 4.00
CA GLY A 53 -3.81 3.92 4.46
C GLY A 53 -3.40 3.81 5.93
N TYR A 54 -2.97 2.62 6.33
CA TYR A 54 -2.51 2.32 7.68
C TYR A 54 -1.09 1.80 7.65
N ASN A 55 -0.14 2.59 8.18
CA ASN A 55 1.30 2.40 7.97
C ASN A 55 1.72 2.48 6.48
N SER A 56 0.89 3.10 5.64
CA SER A 56 1.09 3.14 4.19
C SER A 56 2.32 3.95 3.80
N ILE A 57 2.62 5.05 4.51
CA ILE A 57 3.78 5.90 4.17
C ILE A 57 5.09 5.12 4.28
N ARG A 58 5.18 4.18 5.23
CA ARG A 58 6.39 3.41 5.51
C ARG A 58 6.44 2.06 4.77
N PHE A 59 5.35 1.66 4.11
CA PHE A 59 5.25 0.37 3.43
C PHE A 59 4.62 0.50 2.03
N ASP A 60 3.30 0.65 1.94
CA ASP A 60 2.56 0.64 0.67
C ASP A 60 3.00 1.73 -0.31
N ASP A 61 3.36 2.91 0.18
CA ASP A 61 3.86 4.02 -0.63
C ASP A 61 5.23 3.69 -1.23
N GLU A 62 6.10 3.00 -0.48
CA GLU A 62 7.39 2.55 -1.00
C GLU A 62 7.21 1.44 -2.04
N VAL A 63 6.29 0.49 -1.80
CA VAL A 63 5.91 -0.51 -2.81
C VAL A 63 5.40 0.17 -4.08
N THR A 64 4.54 1.18 -3.94
CA THR A 64 4.01 1.95 -5.08
C THR A 64 5.12 2.67 -5.83
N ARG A 65 6.04 3.35 -5.12
CA ARG A 65 7.19 4.05 -5.73
C ARG A 65 8.10 3.09 -6.50
N TYR A 66 8.48 1.97 -5.90
CA TYR A 66 9.36 0.99 -6.56
C TYR A 66 8.69 0.37 -7.79
N THR A 67 7.40 0.04 -7.69
CA THR A 67 6.67 -0.54 -8.83
C THR A 67 6.48 0.50 -9.94
N CYS A 68 6.16 1.77 -9.63
CA CYS A 68 6.15 2.86 -10.62
C CYS A 68 7.52 3.00 -11.30
N TYR A 69 8.61 3.03 -10.51
CA TYR A 69 9.97 3.13 -11.01
C TYR A 69 10.33 1.99 -11.98
N ARG A 70 10.05 0.73 -11.61
CA ARG A 70 10.29 -0.44 -12.48
C ARG A 70 9.50 -0.39 -13.80
N ASN A 71 8.37 0.28 -13.81
CA ASN A 71 7.45 0.35 -14.93
C ASN A 71 7.43 1.72 -15.62
N PHE A 72 8.50 2.52 -15.47
CA PHE A 72 8.71 3.80 -16.16
C PHE A 72 7.63 4.86 -15.91
N ILE A 73 7.01 4.83 -14.72
CA ILE A 73 6.06 5.84 -14.24
C ILE A 73 6.78 6.71 -13.19
N ASP A 74 6.51 8.02 -13.18
CA ASP A 74 7.08 8.90 -12.16
C ASP A 74 6.65 8.43 -10.76
N PRO A 75 7.60 8.07 -9.87
CA PRO A 75 7.29 7.44 -8.60
C PRO A 75 6.70 8.42 -7.55
N TYR A 76 6.74 9.73 -7.78
CA TYR A 76 6.35 10.74 -6.80
C TYR A 76 5.21 11.64 -7.26
N ALA A 77 5.05 11.88 -8.56
CA ALA A 77 4.08 12.82 -9.13
C ALA A 77 2.64 12.64 -8.61
N TRP A 78 2.19 11.39 -8.50
CA TRP A 78 0.85 11.04 -8.01
C TRP A 78 0.53 11.60 -6.60
N SER A 79 1.56 11.86 -5.78
CA SER A 79 1.41 12.27 -4.39
C SER A 79 1.27 13.78 -4.15
N TRP A 80 1.54 14.62 -5.15
CA TRP A 80 1.56 16.08 -4.99
C TRP A 80 1.02 16.86 -6.19
N GLN A 81 1.09 16.31 -7.41
CA GLN A 81 0.57 17.00 -8.59
C GLN A 81 -0.95 17.13 -8.52
N ASN A 82 -1.51 18.09 -9.25
CA ASN A 82 -2.96 18.29 -9.38
C ASN A 82 -3.70 18.49 -8.04
N GLY A 83 -2.99 18.99 -7.02
CA GLY A 83 -3.55 19.18 -5.68
C GLY A 83 -3.72 17.89 -4.88
N ASN A 84 -2.99 16.83 -5.25
CA ASN A 84 -3.00 15.57 -4.51
C ASN A 84 -2.18 15.66 -3.23
N SER A 85 -2.46 14.76 -2.29
CA SER A 85 -1.75 14.68 -1.02
C SER A 85 -1.71 13.24 -0.50
N ARG A 86 -0.98 13.01 0.59
CA ARG A 86 -0.86 11.71 1.25
C ARG A 86 -1.10 11.81 2.74
N TRP A 87 -1.60 10.74 3.34
CA TRP A 87 -1.78 10.66 4.78
C TRP A 87 -1.65 9.22 5.32
N ASP A 88 -1.51 9.08 6.63
CA ASP A 88 -1.35 7.77 7.29
C ASP A 88 -2.07 7.79 8.64
N LEU A 89 -2.99 6.83 8.82
CA LEU A 89 -3.81 6.75 10.02
C LEU A 89 -3.10 6.12 11.22
N LEU A 90 -1.97 5.43 11.03
CA LEU A 90 -1.24 4.82 12.15
C LEU A 90 -0.79 5.89 13.15
N ASP A 91 -0.17 6.96 12.67
CA ASP A 91 0.31 8.03 13.54
C ASP A 91 -0.84 8.92 14.04
N VAL A 92 -1.97 8.97 13.32
CA VAL A 92 -3.21 9.59 13.81
C VAL A 92 -3.76 8.82 15.01
N LEU A 93 -3.87 7.49 14.95
CA LEU A 93 -4.35 6.69 16.09
C LEU A 93 -3.39 6.78 17.28
N ARG A 94 -2.07 6.77 17.05
CA ARG A 94 -1.08 7.01 18.12
C ARG A 94 -1.26 8.37 18.77
N ALA A 95 -1.50 9.42 17.98
CA ALA A 95 -1.76 10.75 18.49
C ALA A 95 -3.10 10.83 19.24
N CYS A 96 -4.16 10.18 18.75
CA CYS A 96 -5.44 10.08 19.47
C CYS A 96 -5.25 9.38 20.81
N HIS A 97 -4.60 8.22 20.85
CA HIS A 97 -4.32 7.50 22.09
C HIS A 97 -3.51 8.34 23.08
N ALA A 98 -2.45 9.03 22.62
CA ALA A 98 -1.57 9.80 23.51
C ALA A 98 -2.16 11.13 23.97
N LEU A 99 -2.95 11.81 23.14
CA LEU A 99 -3.40 13.18 23.38
C LEU A 99 -4.86 13.24 23.84
N ARG A 100 -5.76 12.43 23.28
CA ARG A 100 -7.22 12.46 23.52
C ARG A 100 -7.80 11.04 23.40
N PRO A 101 -7.50 10.15 24.38
CA PRO A 101 -7.92 8.75 24.31
C PRO A 101 -9.41 8.55 24.56
N GLU A 102 -10.12 9.57 25.06
CA GLU A 102 -11.51 9.44 25.48
C GLU A 102 -12.44 9.09 24.30
N GLY A 103 -13.30 8.09 24.48
CA GLY A 103 -14.31 7.67 23.49
C GLY A 103 -13.88 6.54 22.56
N VAL A 104 -12.66 6.01 22.68
CA VAL A 104 -12.18 4.83 21.96
C VAL A 104 -11.65 3.81 22.97
N GLU A 105 -11.94 2.53 22.74
CA GLU A 105 -11.33 1.43 23.50
C GLU A 105 -9.97 1.09 22.89
N TRP A 106 -8.91 1.16 23.70
CA TRP A 106 -7.54 0.91 23.27
C TRP A 106 -7.10 -0.48 23.72
N PRO A 107 -6.90 -1.45 22.80
CA PRO A 107 -6.49 -2.79 23.16
C PRO A 107 -5.02 -2.80 23.60
N GLU A 108 -4.74 -3.54 24.66
CA GLU A 108 -3.38 -3.89 25.10
C GLU A 108 -2.93 -5.17 24.39
N ASN A 109 -1.63 -5.27 24.13
CA ASN A 109 -1.05 -6.50 23.58
C ASN A 109 -0.78 -7.50 24.73
N GLU A 110 -0.14 -8.63 24.41
CA GLU A 110 0.17 -9.66 25.42
C GLU A 110 1.18 -9.19 26.48
N ASP A 111 1.92 -8.11 26.21
CA ASP A 111 2.95 -7.56 27.10
C ASP A 111 2.42 -6.45 28.04
N GLY A 112 1.17 -6.00 27.85
CA GLY A 112 0.56 -4.85 28.55
C GLY A 112 1.06 -3.50 28.04
#